data_AF-A0A8S3XJQ3-F1
#
_entry.id   AF-A0A8S3XJQ3-F1
#
_cell.length_a   1.000
_cell.length_b   1.000
_cell.length_c   1.000
_cell.angle_alpha   90.00
_cell.angle_beta   90.00
_cell.angle_gamma   90.00
#
_symmetry.space_group_name_H-M   'P 1'
#
loop_
_entity.id
_entity.type
_entity.pdbx_description
1 polymer ?
#
loop_
_entity_poly.entity_id
_entity_poly.type
_entity_poly.pdbx_seq_one_letter_code
_entity_poly.pdbx_strand_id
1 'polypeptide(L)'
;MWLMCGGWRQVPMTACPLLACGAEQHCGVFWQLLAAAPAQRLRARHILAAGGRYDEAVEALGEGARLAGRGAWRGAAVGFSLSLQRAATLLHATTQHTHAQWSSAELPVLVSVGGSGGEGGAELAREVWARGLRCELWPEEGQWEEQGEAQGEAEEAVRDIFPAGMLLRQLADSVRLDIWEGSKSRELVLAPADALEALRQRLRPAPDANRSSSWSESEKPGALSVLVSFVTGEEKLTKNQRRQIENQASAMVASRVSWAAGARRACVLALAADAPRLAALAARLPAAPRAPLPPVPHPPPELFAKRTEIWEEAHAELARLLRGGGEPPLLALYSIPDNTCRLLL
;
A
#
# COMPACT_ATOMS: atom_id res chain seq x y z
N MET A 1 12.92 -14.85 -31.83
CA MET A 1 13.89 -13.79 -31.47
C MET A 1 13.63 -13.44 -30.01
N TRP A 2 14.55 -13.80 -29.11
CA TRP A 2 14.36 -13.65 -27.67
C TRP A 2 15.19 -12.46 -27.19
N LEU A 3 14.54 -11.38 -26.78
CA LEU A 3 15.21 -10.27 -26.09
C LEU A 3 15.29 -10.62 -24.61
N MET A 4 16.50 -10.96 -24.16
CA MET A 4 16.81 -11.23 -22.76
C MET A 4 17.17 -9.93 -22.04
N CYS A 5 16.48 -9.63 -20.94
CA CYS A 5 16.93 -8.76 -19.86
C CYS A 5 16.41 -9.35 -18.54
N GLY A 6 17.31 -9.53 -17.57
CA GLY A 6 17.18 -10.45 -16.44
C GLY A 6 16.03 -10.19 -15.46
N GLY A 7 15.60 -11.28 -14.80
CA GLY A 7 14.79 -11.26 -13.57
C GLY A 7 13.29 -11.52 -13.73
N TRP A 8 12.73 -11.45 -14.94
CA TRP A 8 11.30 -11.62 -15.16
C TRP A 8 11.00 -13.06 -15.58
N ARG A 9 10.08 -13.74 -14.88
CA ARG A 9 9.52 -15.02 -15.36
C ARG A 9 9.09 -14.83 -16.81
N GLN A 10 9.55 -15.71 -17.70
CA GLN A 10 9.27 -15.63 -19.14
C GLN A 10 7.75 -15.56 -19.36
N VAL A 11 7.27 -14.47 -19.96
CA VAL A 11 5.89 -14.41 -20.46
C VAL A 11 5.88 -15.20 -21.77
N PRO A 12 5.12 -16.30 -21.88
CA PRO A 12 5.06 -17.08 -23.10
C PRO A 12 4.48 -16.20 -24.22
N MET A 13 5.25 -16.01 -25.29
CA MET A 13 4.83 -15.28 -26.49
C MET A 13 4.48 -16.27 -27.59
N THR A 14 3.27 -16.17 -28.14
CA THR A 14 2.80 -16.99 -29.26
C THR A 14 2.61 -16.10 -30.49
N ALA A 15 3.31 -16.40 -31.58
CA ALA A 15 3.06 -15.75 -32.86
C ALA A 15 1.75 -16.30 -33.45
N CYS A 16 0.73 -15.44 -33.57
CA CYS A 16 -0.59 -15.81 -34.08
C CYS A 16 -0.87 -15.04 -35.39
N PRO A 17 -0.82 -15.70 -36.57
CA PRO A 17 -1.06 -15.04 -37.85
C PRO A 17 -2.54 -14.65 -38.07
N LEU A 18 -3.44 -15.08 -37.18
CA LEU A 18 -4.89 -14.83 -37.24
C LEU A 18 -5.35 -13.69 -36.32
N LEU A 19 -4.43 -12.96 -35.69
CA LEU A 19 -4.77 -11.77 -34.92
C LEU A 19 -5.10 -10.66 -35.93
N ALA A 20 -6.39 -10.36 -36.16
CA ALA A 20 -6.79 -9.37 -37.16
C ALA A 20 -7.63 -8.20 -36.58
N CYS A 21 -8.06 -8.27 -35.32
CA CYS A 21 -8.84 -7.20 -34.72
C CYS A 21 -7.97 -5.96 -34.43
N GLY A 22 -8.30 -4.83 -35.06
CA GLY A 22 -7.58 -3.57 -34.87
C GLY A 22 -6.30 -3.45 -35.69
N ALA A 23 -6.06 -4.36 -36.65
CA ALA A 23 -4.87 -4.34 -37.50
C ALA A 23 -4.77 -3.04 -38.32
N GLU A 24 -5.92 -2.45 -38.66
CA GLU A 24 -6.02 -1.15 -39.34
C GLU A 24 -5.44 0.03 -38.54
N GLN A 25 -5.24 -0.13 -37.22
CA GLN A 25 -4.67 0.90 -36.35
C GLN A 25 -3.16 0.75 -36.15
N HIS A 26 -2.54 -0.26 -36.78
CA HIS A 26 -1.16 -0.63 -36.54
C HIS A 26 -0.35 -0.72 -37.85
N CYS A 27 0.83 -0.09 -37.89
CA CYS A 27 1.71 -0.10 -39.06
C CYS A 27 2.87 -1.12 -38.95
N GLY A 28 2.80 -2.05 -38.00
CA GLY A 28 3.90 -2.99 -37.72
C GLY A 28 3.51 -4.09 -36.75
N VAL A 29 4.36 -4.32 -35.74
CA VAL A 29 4.06 -5.31 -34.69
C VAL A 29 2.83 -4.86 -33.90
N PHE A 30 1.92 -5.79 -33.66
CA PHE A 30 0.81 -5.64 -32.72
C PHE A 30 0.64 -6.94 -31.93
N TRP A 31 0.12 -6.81 -30.72
CA TRP A 31 0.07 -7.90 -29.76
C TRP A 31 -1.13 -7.74 -28.82
N GLN A 32 -1.55 -8.85 -28.24
CA GLN A 32 -2.59 -8.91 -27.22
C GLN A 32 -2.11 -9.78 -26.06
N LEU A 33 -2.35 -9.32 -24.84
CA LEU A 33 -2.16 -10.08 -23.62
C LEU A 33 -3.50 -10.68 -23.21
N LEU A 34 -3.54 -12.00 -23.08
CA LEU A 34 -4.75 -12.72 -22.66
C LEU A 34 -4.56 -13.34 -21.28
N ALA A 35 -5.59 -13.25 -20.45
CA ALA A 35 -5.70 -14.05 -19.24
C ALA A 35 -6.17 -15.46 -19.63
N ALA A 36 -5.30 -16.46 -19.50
CA ALA A 36 -5.65 -17.84 -19.76
C ALA A 36 -5.98 -18.56 -18.45
N ALA A 37 -7.20 -19.11 -18.33
CA ALA A 37 -7.49 -20.18 -17.40
C ALA A 37 -7.13 -21.52 -18.08
N PRO A 38 -6.55 -22.50 -17.35
CA PRO A 38 -6.32 -23.82 -17.91
C PRO A 38 -7.66 -24.39 -18.39
N ALA A 39 -7.71 -24.86 -19.65
CA ALA A 39 -8.86 -25.45 -20.35
C ALA A 39 -9.90 -24.52 -21.04
N GLN A 40 -9.75 -23.18 -21.04
CA GLN A 40 -10.70 -22.33 -21.78
C GLN A 40 -10.24 -21.95 -23.19
N ARG A 41 -11.16 -22.02 -24.17
CA ARG A 41 -10.97 -21.39 -25.49
C ARG A 41 -10.81 -19.88 -25.30
N LEU A 42 -9.67 -19.34 -25.70
CA LEU A 42 -9.35 -17.92 -25.64
C LEU A 42 -10.34 -17.12 -26.50
N ARG A 43 -11.01 -16.13 -25.91
CA ARG A 43 -11.99 -15.24 -26.56
C ARG A 43 -11.64 -13.78 -26.28
N ALA A 44 -12.17 -12.85 -27.07
CA ALA A 44 -11.91 -11.40 -26.94
C ALA A 44 -12.18 -10.83 -25.52
N ARG A 45 -13.09 -11.45 -24.75
CA ARG A 45 -13.37 -11.10 -23.35
C ARG A 45 -12.20 -11.35 -22.39
N HIS A 46 -11.22 -12.18 -22.78
CA HIS A 46 -10.04 -12.50 -21.96
C HIS A 46 -8.83 -11.61 -22.29
N ILE A 47 -8.96 -10.66 -23.22
CA ILE A 47 -7.89 -9.70 -23.52
C ILE A 47 -7.78 -8.72 -22.35
N LEU A 48 -6.61 -8.67 -21.72
CA LEU A 48 -6.28 -7.73 -20.65
C LEU A 48 -5.58 -6.49 -21.16
N ALA A 49 -4.65 -6.67 -22.09
CA ALA A 49 -3.95 -5.57 -22.72
C ALA A 49 -3.81 -5.82 -24.22
N ALA A 50 -3.71 -4.74 -24.97
CA ALA A 50 -3.38 -4.77 -26.39
C ALA A 50 -2.45 -3.61 -26.71
N GLY A 51 -1.55 -3.82 -27.65
CA GLY A 51 -0.59 -2.80 -28.02
C GLY A 51 -0.01 -3.05 -29.39
N GLY A 52 0.72 -2.07 -29.89
CA GLY A 52 1.32 -2.14 -31.20
C GLY A 52 1.99 -0.84 -31.61
N ARG A 53 2.51 -0.84 -32.83
CA ARG A 53 3.13 0.33 -33.46
C ARG A 53 2.08 1.11 -34.27
N TYR A 54 1.97 2.43 -34.07
CA TYR A 54 0.91 3.27 -34.64
C TYR A 54 1.46 4.59 -35.22
N ASP A 55 2.53 4.50 -36.00
CA ASP A 55 3.22 5.67 -36.58
C ASP A 55 2.27 6.58 -37.36
N GLU A 56 1.37 5.99 -38.18
CA GLU A 56 0.42 6.73 -39.02
C GLU A 56 -0.53 7.61 -38.18
N ALA A 57 -0.95 7.13 -37.00
CA ALA A 57 -1.81 7.90 -36.10
C ALA A 57 -1.07 9.11 -35.49
N VAL A 58 0.22 8.96 -35.20
CA VAL A 58 1.06 10.07 -34.70
C VAL A 58 1.36 11.06 -35.81
N GLU A 59 1.60 10.59 -37.03
CA GLU A 59 1.79 11.47 -38.19
C GLU A 59 0.53 12.28 -38.50
N ALA A 60 -0.66 11.66 -38.47
CA ALA A 60 -1.95 12.35 -38.65
C ALA A 60 -2.19 13.43 -37.57
N LEU A 61 -1.85 13.16 -36.31
CA LEU A 61 -1.87 14.17 -35.24
C LEU A 61 -0.85 15.29 -35.48
N GLY A 62 0.33 14.94 -36.00
CA GLY A 62 1.40 15.86 -36.37
C GLY A 62 1.02 16.79 -37.52
N GLU A 63 0.21 16.33 -38.48
CA GLU A 63 -0.34 17.17 -39.56
C GLU A 63 -1.31 18.23 -39.03
N GLY A 64 -2.16 17.89 -38.07
CA GLY A 64 -3.00 18.85 -37.35
C GLY A 64 -2.18 19.91 -36.59
N ALA A 65 -1.06 19.51 -35.98
CA ALA A 65 -0.14 20.43 -35.30
C ALA A 65 0.63 21.33 -36.30
N ARG A 66 0.92 20.83 -37.50
CA ARG A 66 1.53 21.57 -38.62
C ARG A 66 0.66 22.72 -39.09
N LEU A 67 -0.65 22.48 -39.22
CA LEU A 67 -1.64 23.52 -39.53
C LEU A 67 -1.70 24.60 -38.44
N ALA A 68 -1.33 24.27 -37.20
CA ALA A 68 -1.22 25.20 -36.08
C ALA A 68 0.18 25.87 -35.94
N GLY A 69 1.05 25.77 -36.95
CA GLY A 69 2.37 26.41 -36.97
C GLY A 69 3.41 25.75 -36.06
N ARG A 70 3.13 24.57 -35.50
CA ARG A 70 4.11 23.78 -34.75
C ARG A 70 4.81 22.82 -35.72
N GLY A 71 6.13 22.64 -35.55
CA GLY A 71 6.95 21.80 -36.44
C GLY A 71 6.38 20.39 -36.63
N ALA A 72 6.67 19.77 -37.77
CA ALA A 72 6.17 18.44 -38.11
C ALA A 72 6.70 17.38 -37.14
N TRP A 73 5.80 16.65 -36.49
CA TRP A 73 6.16 15.50 -35.67
C TRP A 73 6.21 14.28 -36.59
N ARG A 74 7.41 13.90 -37.05
CA ARG A 74 7.66 12.57 -37.62
C ARG A 74 8.25 11.71 -36.53
N GLY A 75 7.51 10.71 -36.08
CA GLY A 75 7.93 9.85 -34.98
C GLY A 75 7.37 8.44 -35.13
N ALA A 76 8.21 7.46 -34.86
CA ALA A 76 7.73 6.10 -34.66
C ALA A 76 7.14 6.00 -33.25
N ALA A 77 5.96 5.38 -33.13
CA ALA A 77 5.26 5.29 -31.86
C ALA A 77 4.83 3.86 -31.56
N VAL A 78 5.12 3.43 -30.34
CA VAL A 78 4.69 2.13 -29.81
C VAL A 78 4.06 2.35 -28.46
N GLY A 79 3.00 1.62 -28.20
CA GLY A 79 2.25 1.76 -26.96
C GLY A 79 1.33 0.59 -26.73
N PHE A 80 0.71 0.60 -25.56
CA PHE A 80 -0.25 -0.40 -25.17
C PHE A 80 -1.31 0.21 -24.28
N SER A 81 -2.46 -0.46 -24.24
CA SER A 81 -3.56 -0.17 -23.36
C SER A 81 -3.84 -1.39 -22.49
N LEU A 82 -4.08 -1.17 -21.20
CA LEU A 82 -4.43 -2.17 -20.22
C LEU A 82 -5.86 -1.90 -19.73
N SER A 83 -6.74 -2.89 -19.83
CA SER A 83 -8.08 -2.83 -19.27
C SER A 83 -8.04 -3.01 -17.76
N LEU A 84 -7.96 -1.89 -17.03
CA LEU A 84 -7.97 -1.89 -15.57
C LEU A 84 -9.24 -2.53 -14.99
N GLN A 85 -10.39 -2.33 -15.64
CA GLN A 85 -11.64 -2.98 -15.23
C GLN A 85 -11.53 -4.51 -15.26
N ARG A 86 -11.01 -5.09 -16.36
CA ARG A 86 -10.85 -6.54 -16.49
C ARG A 86 -9.76 -7.08 -15.55
N ALA A 87 -8.68 -6.32 -15.37
CA ALA A 87 -7.63 -6.66 -14.41
C ALA A 87 -8.19 -6.68 -12.98
N ALA A 88 -8.99 -5.68 -12.60
CA ALA A 88 -9.65 -5.63 -11.30
C ALA A 88 -10.65 -6.77 -11.09
N THR A 89 -11.45 -7.12 -12.10
CA THR A 89 -12.36 -8.28 -12.03
C THR A 89 -11.59 -9.59 -11.85
N LEU A 90 -10.48 -9.78 -12.56
CA LEU A 90 -9.64 -10.96 -12.35
C LEU A 90 -9.03 -11.00 -10.96
N LEU A 91 -8.51 -9.86 -10.48
CA LEU A 91 -7.97 -9.75 -9.13
C LEU A 91 -9.04 -10.10 -8.10
N HIS A 92 -10.26 -9.57 -8.23
CA HIS A 92 -11.39 -9.89 -7.37
C HIS A 92 -11.78 -11.37 -7.40
N ALA A 93 -11.88 -11.97 -8.59
CA ALA A 93 -12.18 -13.39 -8.74
C ALA A 93 -11.08 -14.28 -8.14
N THR A 94 -9.81 -13.90 -8.26
CA THR A 94 -8.70 -14.62 -7.61
C THR A 94 -8.71 -14.43 -6.11
N THR A 95 -8.99 -13.23 -5.58
CA THR A 95 -9.08 -13.00 -4.13
C THR A 95 -10.23 -13.76 -3.49
N GLN A 96 -11.35 -13.98 -4.20
CA GLN A 96 -12.43 -14.85 -3.73
C GLN A 96 -11.99 -16.32 -3.56
N HIS A 97 -11.00 -16.78 -4.33
CA HIS A 97 -10.44 -18.15 -4.23
C HIS A 97 -9.15 -18.21 -3.41
N THR A 98 -8.55 -17.07 -3.11
CA THR A 98 -7.37 -16.90 -2.25
C THR A 98 -7.69 -15.87 -1.17
N HIS A 99 -8.68 -16.18 -0.33
CA HIS A 99 -8.90 -15.49 0.95
C HIS A 99 -7.80 -15.78 1.98
N ALA A 100 -6.74 -16.49 1.58
CA ALA A 100 -5.54 -16.68 2.39
C ALA A 100 -4.65 -15.44 2.28
N GLN A 101 -4.48 -14.75 3.41
CA GLN A 101 -3.57 -13.63 3.68
C GLN A 101 -4.14 -12.22 3.43
N TRP A 102 -5.25 -11.89 4.11
CA TRP A 102 -5.26 -10.59 4.76
C TRP A 102 -4.17 -10.59 5.83
N SER A 103 -3.22 -9.65 5.72
CA SER A 103 -2.14 -9.54 6.69
C SER A 103 -2.77 -9.26 8.05
N SER A 104 -2.37 -10.05 9.04
CA SER A 104 -2.72 -9.95 10.47
C SER A 104 -2.46 -8.57 11.12
N ALA A 105 -2.16 -7.52 10.35
CA ALA A 105 -1.66 -6.25 10.86
C ALA A 105 -2.75 -5.19 11.10
N GLU A 106 -3.93 -5.28 10.46
CA GLU A 106 -5.03 -4.35 10.70
C GLU A 106 -6.28 -5.13 11.07
N LEU A 107 -6.73 -4.99 12.33
CA LEU A 107 -8.01 -5.53 12.79
C LEU A 107 -9.14 -4.90 11.95
N PRO A 108 -9.91 -5.69 11.18
CA PRO A 108 -11.03 -5.16 10.41
C PRO A 108 -12.07 -4.57 11.38
N VAL A 109 -12.45 -3.33 11.13
CA VAL A 109 -13.58 -2.68 11.80
C VAL A 109 -14.75 -2.71 10.83
N LEU A 110 -15.77 -3.47 11.17
CA LEU A 110 -17.01 -3.55 10.43
C LEU A 110 -18.08 -2.72 11.16
N VAL A 111 -18.85 -1.93 10.43
CA VAL A 111 -19.99 -1.18 10.99
C VAL A 111 -21.25 -1.68 10.31
N SER A 112 -22.16 -2.27 11.07
CA SER A 112 -23.45 -2.72 10.56
C SER A 112 -24.30 -1.53 10.14
N VAL A 113 -24.69 -1.51 8.87
CA VAL A 113 -25.60 -0.52 8.30
C VAL A 113 -26.92 -1.21 8.01
N GLY A 114 -27.71 -1.35 9.05
CA GLY A 114 -29.10 -1.77 9.01
C GLY A 114 -29.60 -2.15 10.40
N GLY A 115 -30.90 -1.93 10.55
CA GLY A 115 -31.75 -2.15 11.70
C GLY A 115 -33.00 -1.28 11.56
N SER A 116 -33.97 -1.40 12.47
CA SER A 116 -35.20 -0.57 12.50
C SER A 116 -34.98 0.94 12.66
N GLY A 117 -33.72 1.42 12.61
CA GLY A 117 -33.29 2.81 12.54
C GLY A 117 -32.10 3.00 11.59
N GLY A 118 -32.23 2.58 10.32
CA GLY A 118 -31.17 2.52 9.30
C GLY A 118 -30.31 3.78 9.05
N GLU A 119 -30.63 4.93 9.63
CA GLU A 119 -29.73 6.10 9.63
C GLU A 119 -28.57 5.95 10.62
N GLY A 120 -28.78 5.27 11.74
CA GLY A 120 -27.82 5.22 12.85
C GLY A 120 -26.49 4.52 12.52
N GLY A 121 -26.52 3.44 11.71
CA GLY A 121 -25.30 2.75 11.28
C GLY A 121 -24.43 3.59 10.34
N ALA A 122 -25.07 4.36 9.45
CA ALA A 122 -24.36 5.27 8.54
C ALA A 122 -23.76 6.48 9.29
N GLU A 123 -24.45 6.98 10.31
CA GLU A 123 -23.94 8.01 11.22
C GLU A 123 -22.75 7.51 12.03
N LEU A 124 -22.86 6.31 12.61
CA LEU A 124 -21.76 5.69 13.34
C LEU A 124 -20.53 5.47 12.45
N ALA A 125 -20.71 5.00 11.21
CA ALA A 125 -19.61 4.87 10.27
C ALA A 125 -18.98 6.22 9.90
N ARG A 126 -19.79 7.26 9.67
CA ARG A 126 -19.30 8.63 9.47
C ARG A 126 -18.47 9.10 10.66
N GLU A 127 -18.90 8.81 11.88
CA GLU A 127 -18.17 9.13 13.10
C GLU A 127 -16.85 8.37 13.23
N VAL A 128 -16.80 7.10 12.84
CA VAL A 128 -15.57 6.30 12.80
C VAL A 128 -14.58 6.90 11.79
N TRP A 129 -15.05 7.23 10.57
CA TRP A 129 -14.22 7.87 9.55
C TRP A 129 -13.74 9.26 9.94
N ALA A 130 -14.60 10.09 10.53
CA ALA A 130 -14.25 11.43 11.01
C ALA A 130 -13.14 11.39 12.07
N ARG A 131 -13.00 10.27 12.79
CA ARG A 131 -11.94 10.03 13.77
C ARG A 131 -10.66 9.45 13.16
N GLY A 132 -10.59 9.33 11.83
CA GLY A 132 -9.44 8.82 11.08
C GLY A 132 -9.27 7.31 11.13
N LEU A 133 -10.31 6.58 11.58
CA LEU A 133 -10.31 5.12 11.67
C LEU A 133 -10.86 4.53 10.38
N ARG A 134 -10.24 3.45 9.90
CA ARG A 134 -10.75 2.69 8.75
C ARG A 134 -11.86 1.78 9.22
N CYS A 135 -13.00 1.82 8.55
CA CYS A 135 -14.06 0.84 8.71
C CYS A 135 -14.75 0.56 7.39
N GLU A 136 -15.29 -0.65 7.27
CA GLU A 136 -16.14 -1.06 6.15
C GLU A 136 -17.60 -1.14 6.60
N LEU A 137 -18.51 -0.79 5.69
CA LEU A 137 -19.94 -0.91 5.94
C LEU A 137 -20.34 -2.37 5.73
N TRP A 138 -20.97 -2.95 6.74
CA TRP A 138 -21.53 -4.28 6.68
C TRP A 138 -23.02 -4.17 6.38
N PRO A 139 -23.50 -4.65 5.22
CA PRO A 139 -24.92 -4.57 4.87
C PRO A 139 -25.74 -5.49 5.79
N GLU A 140 -26.87 -5.00 6.31
CA GLU A 140 -27.85 -5.84 7.00
C GLU A 140 -28.82 -6.51 6.00
N GLU A 141 -29.32 -7.69 6.39
CA GLU A 141 -30.40 -8.61 5.93
C GLU A 141 -31.23 -8.36 4.65
N GLY A 142 -31.33 -7.17 4.07
CA GLY A 142 -32.25 -6.90 2.95
C GLY A 142 -31.88 -7.50 1.58
N GLN A 143 -30.73 -8.18 1.43
CA GLN A 143 -30.37 -8.88 0.18
C GLN A 143 -30.32 -10.41 0.30
N TRP A 144 -30.41 -10.95 1.53
CA TRP A 144 -30.29 -12.38 1.77
C TRP A 144 -31.61 -13.03 2.24
N GLU A 145 -32.65 -12.22 2.53
CA GLU A 145 -34.00 -12.70 2.89
C GLU A 145 -34.70 -13.62 1.85
N GLU A 146 -34.21 -13.72 0.60
CA GLU A 146 -34.72 -14.75 -0.32
C GLU A 146 -34.25 -16.18 0.03
N GLN A 147 -33.30 -16.33 0.95
CA GLN A 147 -32.82 -17.62 1.46
C GLN A 147 -32.82 -17.54 2.98
N GLY A 148 -33.88 -18.06 3.63
CA GLY A 148 -34.14 -17.95 5.06
C GLY A 148 -33.13 -18.66 5.97
N GLU A 149 -31.86 -18.26 5.89
CA GLU A 149 -30.76 -18.70 6.73
C GLU A 149 -30.43 -17.59 7.73
N ALA A 150 -30.46 -17.98 9.00
CA ALA A 150 -30.47 -17.08 10.14
C ALA A 150 -29.19 -16.24 10.22
N GLN A 151 -29.35 -14.97 10.62
CA GLN A 151 -28.33 -13.98 11.03
C GLN A 151 -26.99 -14.55 11.59
N GLY A 152 -27.03 -15.67 12.32
CA GLY A 152 -25.84 -16.35 12.84
C GLY A 152 -24.87 -16.86 11.78
N GLU A 153 -25.35 -17.33 10.62
CA GLU A 153 -24.52 -17.96 9.59
C GLU A 153 -23.68 -16.94 8.81
N ALA A 154 -24.22 -15.76 8.52
CA ALA A 154 -23.46 -14.68 7.88
C ALA A 154 -22.37 -14.13 8.83
N GLU A 155 -22.68 -14.00 10.12
CA GLU A 155 -21.71 -13.58 11.13
C GLU A 155 -20.62 -14.63 11.38
N GLU A 156 -20.99 -15.91 11.38
CA GLU A 156 -20.07 -17.03 11.47
C GLU A 156 -19.16 -17.10 10.24
N ALA A 157 -19.71 -16.91 9.03
CA ALA A 157 -18.94 -16.79 7.81
C ALA A 157 -17.92 -15.64 7.86
N VAL A 158 -18.28 -14.49 8.44
CA VAL A 158 -17.32 -13.39 8.66
C VAL A 158 -16.23 -13.76 9.65
N ARG A 159 -16.57 -14.43 10.75
CA ARG A 159 -15.59 -14.89 11.75
C ARG A 159 -14.67 -15.98 11.20
N ASP A 160 -15.17 -16.78 10.27
CA ASP A 160 -14.37 -17.77 9.54
C ASP A 160 -13.42 -17.11 8.53
N ILE A 161 -13.85 -16.02 7.90
CA ILE A 161 -13.02 -15.22 6.99
C ILE A 161 -11.98 -14.41 7.78
N PHE A 162 -12.36 -13.84 8.92
CA PHE A 162 -11.51 -12.98 9.74
C PHE A 162 -11.23 -13.62 11.10
N PRO A 163 -10.02 -14.15 11.36
CA PRO A 163 -9.70 -14.77 12.64
C PRO A 163 -9.68 -13.77 13.81
N ALA A 164 -9.63 -12.46 13.55
CA ALA A 164 -9.85 -11.44 14.57
C ALA A 164 -10.49 -10.20 13.93
N GLY A 165 -11.33 -9.50 14.68
CA GLY A 165 -12.03 -8.32 14.16
C GLY A 165 -12.95 -7.65 15.17
N MET A 166 -13.56 -6.56 14.74
CA MET A 166 -14.54 -5.79 15.51
C MET A 166 -15.76 -5.46 14.65
N LEU A 167 -16.95 -5.62 15.22
CA LEU A 167 -18.22 -5.29 14.58
C LEU A 167 -19.00 -4.33 15.48
N LEU A 168 -19.40 -3.19 14.93
CA LEU A 168 -20.17 -2.17 15.61
C LEU A 168 -21.60 -2.20 15.09
N ARG A 169 -22.57 -2.26 16.01
CA ARG A 169 -24.00 -2.17 15.69
C ARG A 169 -24.61 -1.03 16.49
N GLN A 170 -25.25 -0.11 15.78
CA GLN A 170 -26.01 0.95 16.42
C GLN A 170 -27.31 0.37 16.97
N LEU A 171 -27.52 0.53 18.27
CA LEU A 171 -28.79 0.28 18.96
C LEU A 171 -29.52 1.63 19.15
N ALA A 172 -30.67 1.63 19.85
CA ALA A 172 -31.49 2.82 20.03
C ALA A 172 -30.76 3.98 20.75
N ASP A 173 -29.98 3.67 21.79
CA ASP A 173 -29.27 4.64 22.64
C ASP A 173 -27.80 4.27 22.90
N SER A 174 -27.36 3.16 22.34
CA SER A 174 -26.10 2.50 22.64
C SER A 174 -25.50 1.87 21.39
N VAL A 175 -24.25 1.44 21.48
CA VAL A 175 -23.53 0.73 20.43
C VAL A 175 -23.09 -0.61 21.00
N ARG A 176 -23.46 -1.68 20.31
CA ARG A 176 -22.93 -3.01 20.56
C ARG A 176 -21.63 -3.17 19.77
N LEU A 177 -20.55 -3.47 20.48
CA LEU A 177 -19.23 -3.76 19.95
C LEU A 177 -18.91 -5.23 20.20
N ASP A 178 -18.93 -6.02 19.14
CA ASP A 178 -18.50 -7.42 19.15
C ASP A 178 -17.03 -7.49 18.74
N ILE A 179 -16.16 -7.99 19.63
CA ILE A 179 -14.74 -8.19 19.38
C ILE A 179 -14.48 -9.69 19.35
N TRP A 180 -13.80 -10.19 18.32
CA TRP A 180 -13.41 -11.59 18.25
C TRP A 180 -11.91 -11.76 17.97
N GLU A 181 -11.36 -12.83 18.51
CA GLU A 181 -9.98 -13.28 18.33
C GLU A 181 -9.94 -14.81 18.45
N GLY A 182 -9.80 -15.48 17.31
CA GLY A 182 -10.02 -16.91 17.14
C GLY A 182 -11.42 -17.31 17.57
N SER A 183 -11.50 -18.31 18.45
CA SER A 183 -12.76 -18.79 19.02
C SER A 183 -13.30 -17.94 20.18
N LYS A 184 -12.55 -16.94 20.63
CA LYS A 184 -12.97 -16.07 21.72
C LYS A 184 -13.71 -14.88 21.14
N SER A 185 -14.94 -14.67 21.58
CA SER A 185 -15.72 -13.48 21.30
C SER A 185 -16.06 -12.76 22.61
N ARG A 186 -16.08 -11.43 22.55
CA ARG A 186 -16.50 -10.57 23.64
C ARG A 186 -17.42 -9.50 23.09
N GLU A 187 -18.61 -9.43 23.66
CA GLU A 187 -19.58 -8.39 23.38
C GLU A 187 -19.50 -7.29 24.44
N LEU A 188 -19.59 -6.04 24.02
CA LEU A 188 -19.65 -4.85 24.86
C LEU A 188 -20.80 -3.96 24.39
N VAL A 189 -21.69 -3.56 25.29
CA VAL A 189 -22.70 -2.55 25.02
C VAL A 189 -22.26 -1.25 25.68
N LEU A 190 -22.03 -0.21 24.88
CA LEU A 190 -21.39 1.03 25.29
C LEU A 190 -22.19 2.23 24.76
N ALA A 191 -22.01 3.40 25.37
CA ALA A 191 -22.45 4.64 24.73
C ALA A 191 -21.64 4.87 23.43
N PRO A 192 -22.19 5.57 22.41
CA PRO A 192 -21.50 5.79 21.14
C PRO A 192 -20.08 6.38 21.30
N ALA A 193 -19.92 7.35 22.21
CA ALA A 193 -18.62 7.95 22.49
C ALA A 193 -17.61 6.93 23.08
N ASP A 194 -18.07 6.06 23.98
CA ASP A 194 -17.25 5.05 24.64
C ASP A 194 -16.87 3.91 23.69
N ALA A 195 -17.77 3.52 22.78
CA ALA A 195 -17.49 2.52 21.74
C ALA A 195 -16.36 2.98 20.83
N LEU A 196 -16.34 4.27 20.46
CA LEU A 196 -15.30 4.83 19.59
C LEU A 196 -13.97 5.02 20.32
N GLU A 197 -13.98 5.36 21.60
CA GLU A 197 -12.77 5.35 22.43
C GLU A 197 -12.22 3.94 22.63
N ALA A 198 -13.09 2.94 22.86
CA ALA A 198 -12.68 1.54 22.94
C ALA A 198 -12.03 1.08 21.62
N LEU A 199 -12.58 1.47 20.47
CA LEU A 199 -12.01 1.19 19.16
C LEU A 199 -10.62 1.82 19.00
N ARG A 200 -10.48 3.10 19.35
CA ARG A 200 -9.20 3.83 19.30
C ARG A 200 -8.16 3.19 20.20
N GLN A 201 -8.52 2.80 21.42
CA GLN A 201 -7.60 2.17 22.34
C GLN A 201 -7.12 0.81 21.85
N ARG A 202 -8.01 0.03 21.20
CA ARG A 202 -7.69 -1.28 20.62
C ARG A 202 -6.86 -1.21 19.35
N LEU A 203 -7.10 -0.20 18.52
CA LEU A 203 -6.37 0.01 17.27
C LEU A 203 -5.08 0.82 17.45
N ARG A 204 -4.88 1.46 18.61
CA ARG A 204 -3.60 2.08 18.93
C ARG A 204 -2.55 0.97 19.00
N PRO A 205 -1.42 1.10 18.28
CA PRO A 205 -0.30 0.20 18.50
C PRO A 205 0.09 0.35 19.96
N ALA A 206 -0.02 -0.75 20.73
CA ALA A 206 0.30 -0.73 22.13
C ALA A 206 1.75 -0.21 22.28
N PRO A 207 2.01 0.82 23.09
CA PRO A 207 3.37 1.08 23.52
C PRO A 207 3.75 -0.13 24.37
N ASP A 208 4.71 -0.94 23.91
CA ASP A 208 5.17 -2.19 24.52
C ASP A 208 4.89 -2.24 26.03
N ALA A 209 3.75 -2.84 26.40
CA ALA A 209 3.41 -3.12 27.78
C ALA A 209 4.19 -4.37 28.17
N ASN A 210 5.51 -4.22 28.20
CA ASN A 210 6.45 -5.18 28.72
C ASN A 210 6.42 -5.11 30.26
N ARG A 211 5.24 -5.38 30.82
CA ARG A 211 5.05 -5.70 32.23
C ARG A 211 4.18 -6.95 32.32
N SER A 212 4.87 -8.08 32.51
CA SER A 212 4.35 -9.34 33.04
C SER A 212 3.64 -10.27 32.07
N SER A 213 4.40 -10.86 31.14
CA SER A 213 4.25 -12.29 30.82
C SER A 213 5.59 -12.85 30.32
N SER A 214 6.32 -13.46 31.24
CA SER A 214 7.51 -14.27 30.99
C SER A 214 7.16 -15.46 30.09
N TRP A 215 7.38 -15.36 28.78
CA TRP A 215 7.42 -16.51 27.88
C TRP A 215 8.62 -16.38 26.94
N SER A 216 9.34 -17.49 26.81
CA SER A 216 10.72 -17.69 26.38
C SER A 216 11.13 -17.02 25.07
N GLU A 217 12.35 -16.47 25.09
CA GLU A 217 13.18 -16.23 23.91
C GLU A 217 13.20 -17.47 23.02
N SER A 218 12.58 -17.35 21.85
CA SER A 218 12.89 -18.18 20.70
C SER A 218 13.20 -17.18 19.59
N GLU A 219 14.49 -16.99 19.31
CA GLU A 219 14.97 -16.21 18.17
C GLU A 219 14.37 -16.83 16.90
N LYS A 220 13.27 -16.24 16.41
CA LYS A 220 12.66 -16.62 15.12
C LYS A 220 13.61 -16.21 14.00
N PRO A 221 14.09 -17.14 13.16
CA PRO A 221 14.85 -16.78 11.97
C PRO A 221 13.91 -16.07 10.99
N GLY A 222 14.07 -14.76 10.83
CA GLY A 222 13.24 -13.94 9.93
C GLY A 222 12.86 -12.54 10.42
N ALA A 223 13.29 -12.13 11.62
CA ALA A 223 13.04 -10.77 12.09
C ALA A 223 13.79 -9.72 11.25
N LEU A 224 13.08 -8.67 10.81
CA LEU A 224 13.64 -7.53 10.10
C LEU A 224 14.62 -6.79 11.03
N SER A 225 15.90 -6.74 10.66
CA SER A 225 16.88 -5.94 11.39
C SER A 225 16.76 -4.47 10.95
N VAL A 226 16.34 -3.60 11.87
CA VAL A 226 16.20 -2.16 11.62
C VAL A 226 17.39 -1.41 12.23
N LEU A 227 18.16 -0.71 11.39
CA LEU A 227 19.23 0.18 11.81
C LEU A 227 18.75 1.62 11.71
N VAL A 228 18.78 2.38 12.81
CA VAL A 228 18.39 3.79 12.84
C VAL A 228 19.65 4.67 12.93
N SER A 229 19.81 5.59 11.99
CA SER A 229 20.86 6.62 11.98
C SER A 229 20.24 7.99 12.20
N PHE A 230 20.87 8.83 13.01
CA PHE A 230 20.33 10.13 13.42
C PHE A 230 21.09 11.27 12.76
N VAL A 231 20.35 12.22 12.18
CA VAL A 231 20.87 13.49 11.68
C VAL A 231 20.04 14.61 12.30
N THR A 232 20.59 15.21 13.35
CA THR A 232 19.88 16.18 14.19
C THR A 232 20.42 17.60 14.07
N GLY A 233 21.49 17.81 13.27
CA GLY A 233 22.24 19.07 13.26
C GLY A 233 22.75 19.40 14.67
N GLU A 234 22.57 20.64 15.11
CA GLU A 234 22.98 21.09 16.44
C GLU A 234 22.12 20.54 17.61
N GLU A 235 20.98 19.92 17.31
CA GLU A 235 20.03 19.49 18.34
C GLU A 235 20.51 18.20 19.03
N LYS A 236 20.87 18.32 20.31
CA LYS A 236 21.33 17.17 21.10
C LYS A 236 20.16 16.36 21.64
N LEU A 237 19.89 15.21 21.04
CA LEU A 237 18.96 14.23 21.60
C LEU A 237 19.54 13.53 22.83
N THR A 238 18.75 13.45 23.89
CA THR A 238 19.07 12.63 25.07
C THR A 238 19.06 11.14 24.72
N LYS A 239 19.76 10.32 25.52
CA LYS A 239 19.79 8.85 25.36
C LYS A 239 18.38 8.23 25.36
N ASN A 240 17.49 8.75 26.19
CA ASN A 240 16.10 8.26 26.28
C ASN A 240 15.29 8.60 25.03
N GLN A 241 15.41 9.83 24.52
CA GLN A 241 14.75 10.22 23.27
C GLN A 241 15.24 9.41 22.07
N ARG A 242 16.56 9.15 21.97
CA ARG A 242 17.12 8.29 20.92
C ARG A 242 16.51 6.89 20.95
N ARG A 243 16.47 6.25 22.12
CA ARG A 243 15.86 4.94 22.30
C ARG A 243 14.36 4.94 21.95
N GLN A 244 13.64 5.99 22.34
CA GLN A 244 12.22 6.12 22.01
C GLN A 244 12.00 6.23 20.49
N ILE A 245 12.77 7.08 19.81
CA ILE A 245 12.71 7.26 18.36
C ILE A 245 13.11 5.97 17.64
N GLU A 246 14.15 5.28 18.09
CA GLU A 246 14.57 3.97 17.58
C GLU A 246 13.42 2.96 17.62
N ASN A 247 12.76 2.84 18.77
CA ASN A 247 11.63 1.92 18.95
C ASN A 247 10.45 2.31 18.04
N GLN A 248 10.09 3.60 18.00
CA GLN A 248 9.00 4.09 17.16
C GLN A 248 9.27 3.88 15.67
N ALA A 249 10.44 4.27 15.20
CA ALA A 249 10.87 4.08 13.82
C ALA A 249 10.91 2.59 13.45
N SER A 250 11.44 1.74 14.34
CA SER A 250 11.49 0.29 14.12
C SER A 250 10.11 -0.34 14.04
N ALA A 251 9.19 0.04 14.92
CA ALA A 251 7.81 -0.44 14.89
C ALA A 251 7.06 0.01 13.61
N MET A 252 7.23 1.28 13.20
CA MET A 252 6.63 1.81 11.97
C MET A 252 7.17 1.16 10.70
N VAL A 253 8.47 0.85 10.67
CA VAL A 253 9.07 0.17 9.53
C VAL A 253 8.70 -1.31 9.53
N ALA A 254 8.73 -1.99 10.67
CA ALA A 254 8.31 -3.38 10.78
C ALA A 254 6.85 -3.59 10.35
N SER A 255 5.93 -2.72 10.78
CA SER A 255 4.53 -2.80 10.37
C SER A 255 4.36 -2.60 8.85
N ARG A 256 5.10 -1.64 8.27
CA ARG A 256 5.02 -1.30 6.85
C ARG A 256 5.89 -2.15 5.92
N VAL A 257 6.78 -2.99 6.42
CA VAL A 257 7.67 -3.83 5.61
C VAL A 257 7.32 -5.32 5.73
N SER A 258 6.39 -5.66 6.62
CA SER A 258 5.87 -7.02 6.83
C SER A 258 5.38 -7.73 5.54
N TRP A 259 5.05 -6.99 4.47
CA TRP A 259 4.65 -7.51 3.16
C TRP A 259 5.81 -7.73 2.17
N ALA A 260 7.00 -7.13 2.40
CA ALA A 260 8.15 -7.27 1.52
C ALA A 260 8.90 -8.57 1.85
N ALA A 261 8.35 -9.69 1.40
CA ALA A 261 8.93 -11.03 1.53
C ALA A 261 10.34 -11.09 0.91
N GLY A 262 11.36 -10.75 1.70
CA GLY A 262 12.76 -10.79 1.27
C GLY A 262 13.67 -9.74 1.92
N ALA A 263 13.14 -8.63 2.41
CA ALA A 263 13.97 -7.62 3.06
C ALA A 263 14.42 -8.09 4.45
N ARG A 264 15.70 -8.48 4.58
CA ARG A 264 16.29 -8.89 5.86
C ARG A 264 16.76 -7.70 6.72
N ARG A 265 16.95 -6.54 6.10
CA ARG A 265 17.49 -5.33 6.73
C ARG A 265 16.78 -4.08 6.24
N ALA A 266 16.46 -3.20 7.18
CA ALA A 266 15.99 -1.85 6.88
C ALA A 266 16.90 -0.82 7.54
N CYS A 267 17.16 0.28 6.85
CA CYS A 267 17.90 1.43 7.36
C CYS A 267 16.96 2.63 7.44
N VAL A 268 16.84 3.21 8.62
CA VAL A 268 16.03 4.40 8.87
C VAL A 268 16.95 5.57 9.14
N LEU A 269 16.74 6.66 8.41
CA LEU A 269 17.39 7.93 8.67
C LEU A 269 16.42 8.85 9.43
N ALA A 270 16.65 9.02 10.72
CA ALA A 270 15.88 9.91 11.58
C ALA A 270 16.44 11.34 11.48
N LEU A 271 15.62 12.25 10.96
CA LEU A 271 15.97 13.63 10.65
C LEU A 271 15.27 14.59 11.61
N ALA A 272 16.00 15.58 12.13
CA ALA A 272 15.42 16.75 12.78
C ALA A 272 14.86 17.73 11.72
N ALA A 273 13.95 17.22 10.89
CA ALA A 273 13.29 17.96 9.83
C ALA A 273 11.81 17.58 9.80
N ASP A 274 10.96 18.55 9.49
CA ASP A 274 9.52 18.36 9.36
C ASP A 274 9.15 17.57 8.09
N ALA A 275 7.91 17.05 8.06
CA ALA A 275 7.41 16.20 7.02
C ALA A 275 7.49 16.81 5.60
N PRO A 276 7.27 18.12 5.37
CA PRO A 276 7.46 18.73 4.05
C PRO A 276 8.91 18.67 3.58
N ARG A 277 9.87 18.90 4.47
CA ARG A 277 11.31 18.78 4.18
C ARG A 277 11.71 17.33 3.90
N LEU A 278 11.17 16.39 4.69
CA LEU A 278 11.34 14.96 4.49
C LEU A 278 10.82 14.52 3.10
N ALA A 279 9.66 15.06 2.69
CA ALA A 279 9.06 14.78 1.39
C ALA A 279 9.87 15.36 0.23
N ALA A 280 10.41 16.58 0.39
CA ALA A 280 11.30 17.20 -0.58
C ALA A 280 12.61 16.42 -0.76
N LEU A 281 13.18 15.88 0.33
CA LEU A 281 14.34 14.99 0.29
C LEU A 281 14.01 13.69 -0.45
N ALA A 282 12.92 13.03 -0.08
CA ALA A 282 12.47 11.78 -0.70
C ALA A 282 12.27 11.92 -2.22
N ALA A 283 11.70 13.04 -2.69
CA ALA A 283 11.43 13.28 -4.10
C ALA A 283 12.69 13.41 -4.97
N ARG A 284 13.86 13.67 -4.37
CA ARG A 284 15.14 13.81 -5.09
C ARG A 284 15.97 12.53 -5.07
N LEU A 285 15.58 11.54 -4.28
CA LEU A 285 16.24 10.25 -4.26
C LEU A 285 15.82 9.45 -5.50
N PRO A 286 16.76 8.74 -6.15
CA PRO A 286 16.42 7.92 -7.30
C PRO A 286 15.44 6.83 -6.88
N ALA A 287 14.42 6.59 -7.72
CA ALA A 287 13.42 5.53 -7.52
C ALA A 287 14.01 4.10 -7.57
N ALA A 288 15.32 3.95 -7.79
CA ALA A 288 16.01 2.68 -7.77
C ALA A 288 17.24 2.78 -6.84
N PRO A 289 17.37 1.92 -5.80
CA PRO A 289 18.43 1.99 -4.79
C PRO A 289 19.85 1.68 -5.34
N ARG A 290 19.99 1.39 -6.64
CA ARG A 290 21.27 1.04 -7.29
C ARG A 290 21.82 2.14 -8.20
N ALA A 291 21.08 3.22 -8.45
CA ALA A 291 21.63 4.34 -9.19
C ALA A 291 22.59 5.12 -8.27
N PRO A 292 23.79 5.52 -8.73
CA PRO A 292 24.61 6.44 -7.96
C PRO A 292 23.79 7.69 -7.65
N LEU A 293 23.79 8.11 -6.38
CA LEU A 293 23.14 9.35 -5.98
C LEU A 293 23.70 10.48 -6.87
N PRO A 294 22.83 11.34 -7.44
CA PRO A 294 23.31 12.53 -8.11
C PRO A 294 24.17 13.37 -7.14
N PRO A 295 25.13 14.15 -7.65
CA PRO A 295 25.89 15.09 -6.81
C PRO A 295 24.93 15.97 -6.03
N VAL A 296 25.22 16.22 -4.73
CA VAL A 296 24.35 16.93 -3.78
C VAL A 296 23.70 18.11 -4.48
N PRO A 297 22.44 18.00 -4.89
CA PRO A 297 21.85 19.08 -5.67
C PRO A 297 21.53 20.19 -4.67
N HIS A 298 21.82 21.45 -5.04
CA HIS A 298 21.63 22.59 -4.12
C HIS A 298 20.25 22.49 -3.44
N PRO A 299 20.18 22.63 -2.11
CA PRO A 299 18.92 22.57 -1.40
C PRO A 299 17.99 23.63 -2.00
N PRO A 300 16.68 23.35 -2.18
CA PRO A 300 15.76 24.39 -2.58
C PRO A 300 15.90 25.55 -1.58
N PRO A 301 16.23 26.77 -2.06
CA PRO A 301 16.67 27.87 -1.20
C PRO A 301 15.60 28.32 -0.20
N GLU A 302 14.35 27.90 -0.36
CA GLU A 302 13.23 28.33 0.49
C GLU A 302 12.92 27.38 1.66
N LEU A 303 13.17 26.07 1.52
CA LEU A 303 12.71 25.08 2.52
C LEU A 303 13.79 24.74 3.55
N PHE A 304 15.06 24.74 3.16
CA PHE A 304 16.19 24.35 4.03
C PHE A 304 17.11 25.52 4.41
N ALA A 305 16.77 26.77 4.10
CA ALA A 305 17.64 27.94 4.32
C ALA A 305 18.23 28.06 5.73
N LYS A 306 17.49 27.59 6.75
CA LYS A 306 17.91 27.63 8.17
C LYS A 306 18.51 26.31 8.69
N ARG A 307 18.53 25.25 7.88
CA ARG A 307 18.91 23.87 8.26
C ARG A 307 19.64 23.16 7.10
N THR A 308 20.53 23.87 6.42
CA THR A 308 21.34 23.31 5.31
C THR A 308 22.28 22.21 5.76
N GLU A 309 22.79 22.27 6.99
CA GLU A 309 23.65 21.24 7.57
C GLU A 309 22.96 19.88 7.66
N ILE A 310 21.68 19.85 8.08
CA ILE A 310 20.88 18.62 8.14
C ILE A 310 20.71 18.00 6.75
N TRP A 311 20.59 18.83 5.71
CA TRP A 311 20.49 18.35 4.33
C TRP A 311 21.78 17.69 3.85
N GLU A 312 22.92 18.35 4.08
CA GLU A 312 24.23 17.85 3.67
C GLU A 312 24.61 16.56 4.42
N GLU A 313 24.38 16.55 5.74
CA GLU A 313 24.59 15.37 6.57
C GLU A 313 23.67 14.21 6.17
N ALA A 314 22.38 14.48 5.93
CA ALA A 314 21.44 13.46 5.47
C ALA A 314 21.88 12.87 4.13
N HIS A 315 22.31 13.71 3.18
CA HIS A 315 22.78 13.24 1.88
C HIS A 315 24.09 12.44 1.98
N ALA A 316 25.04 12.87 2.82
CA ALA A 316 26.28 12.15 3.07
C ALA A 316 26.01 10.77 3.68
N GLU A 317 25.09 10.71 4.65
CA GLU A 317 24.73 9.48 5.34
C GLU A 317 23.96 8.52 4.43
N LEU A 318 23.04 9.02 3.59
CA LEU A 318 22.39 8.23 2.54
C LEU A 318 23.40 7.66 1.56
N ALA A 319 24.38 8.46 1.14
CA ALA A 319 25.43 8.00 0.25
C ALA A 319 26.36 6.96 0.91
N ARG A 320 26.53 7.01 2.23
CA ARG A 320 27.26 6.01 3.01
C ARG A 320 26.47 4.70 3.08
N LEU A 321 25.17 4.77 3.38
CA LEU A 321 24.27 3.61 3.49
C LEU A 321 24.13 2.88 2.14
N LEU A 322 24.04 3.60 1.03
CA LEU A 322 23.92 3.02 -0.31
C LEU A 322 25.25 2.45 -0.86
N ARG A 323 26.40 2.88 -0.35
CA ARG A 323 27.73 2.36 -0.74
C ARG A 323 28.11 1.04 -0.05
N GLY A 324 27.35 0.59 0.95
CA GLY A 324 27.57 -0.69 1.59
C GLY A 324 27.33 -1.83 0.60
N GLY A 325 28.39 -2.54 0.19
CA GLY A 325 28.38 -3.55 -0.88
C GLY A 325 27.60 -4.85 -0.62
N GLY A 326 26.50 -4.81 0.14
CA GLY A 326 25.60 -5.95 0.38
C GLY A 326 24.26 -5.82 -0.36
N GLU A 327 23.31 -6.72 -0.03
CA GLU A 327 21.92 -6.58 -0.47
C GLU A 327 21.37 -5.19 -0.08
N PRO A 328 20.68 -4.49 -1.00
CA PRO A 328 20.20 -3.14 -0.76
C PRO A 328 19.23 -3.16 0.42
N PRO A 329 19.55 -2.48 1.54
CA PRO A 329 18.62 -2.39 2.65
C PRO A 329 17.40 -1.59 2.22
N LEU A 330 16.24 -1.94 2.75
CA LEU A 330 15.06 -1.10 2.59
C LEU A 330 15.31 0.22 3.33
N LEU A 331 15.17 1.34 2.63
CA LEU A 331 15.51 2.65 3.18
C LEU A 331 14.23 3.37 3.62
N ALA A 332 14.29 4.04 4.77
CA ALA A 332 13.19 4.85 5.28
C ALA A 332 13.71 6.18 5.83
N LEU A 333 12.90 7.24 5.71
CA LEU A 333 13.15 8.53 6.33
C LEU A 333 12.15 8.73 7.47
N TYR A 334 12.61 9.19 8.62
CA TYR A 334 11.78 9.47 9.80
C TYR A 334 11.89 10.94 10.22
N SER A 335 10.77 11.65 10.30
CA SER A 335 10.69 13.00 10.88
C SER A 335 10.61 12.86 12.40
N ILE A 336 11.64 13.34 13.10
CA ILE A 336 11.65 13.45 14.55
C ILE A 336 10.54 14.37 15.08
N PRO A 337 10.33 15.60 14.55
CA PRO A 337 9.31 16.49 15.10
C PRO A 337 7.87 15.99 14.87
N ASP A 338 7.60 15.31 13.76
CA ASP A 338 6.23 14.91 13.39
C ASP A 338 5.91 13.45 13.68
N ASN A 339 6.90 12.65 14.09
CA ASN A 339 6.80 11.19 14.24
C ASN A 339 6.24 10.51 12.98
N THR A 340 6.64 10.99 11.80
CA THR A 340 6.21 10.43 10.52
C THR A 340 7.34 9.67 9.85
N CYS A 341 7.04 8.47 9.36
CA CYS A 341 7.98 7.65 8.60
C CYS A 341 7.56 7.63 7.13
N ARG A 342 8.53 7.66 6.21
CA ARG A 342 8.33 7.49 4.77
C ARG A 342 9.28 6.43 4.24
N LEU A 343 8.72 5.38 3.65
CA LEU A 343 9.52 4.36 2.98
C LEU A 343 9.99 4.86 1.63
N LEU A 344 11.23 4.53 1.29
CA LEU A 344 11.85 4.75 0.00
C LEU A 344 12.00 3.37 -0.64
N LEU A 345 11.03 3.01 -1.47
CA LEU A 345 10.98 1.73 -2.19
C LEU A 345 11.76 1.82 -3.49
#